data_AF-A0A3S9WEL6-F1
#
_entry.id   AF-A0A3S9WEL6-F1
#
_cell.length_a   1.000
_cell.length_b   1.000
_cell.length_c   1.000
_cell.angle_alpha   90.00
_cell.angle_beta   90.00
_cell.angle_gamma   90.00
#
_symmetry.space_group_name_H-M   'P 1'
#
loop_
_entity.id
_entity.type
_entity.pdbx_description
1 polymer ?
#
loop_
_entity_poly.entity_id
_entity_poly.type
_entity_poly.pdbx_seq_one_letter_code
_entity_poly.pdbx_strand_id
1 'polypeptide(L)'
;MTNADHLSENHRNTLFHLERHPTSHNLEWHDVVSLLREVGEVTEEHDGKLKARIGSEVLVLSPPRHKDLDEQLVLDIRKALRDAGYHTGEK
;
A
#
# COMPACT_ATOMS: atom_id res chain seq x y z
N MET A 1 -16.02 -1.32 10.67
CA MET A 1 -16.41 -2.18 9.54
C MET A 1 -16.18 -1.38 8.27
N THR A 2 -14.96 -1.37 7.74
CA THR A 2 -14.65 -0.77 6.43
C THR A 2 -14.30 -1.92 5.50
N ASN A 3 -15.34 -2.49 4.90
CA ASN A 3 -15.18 -3.50 3.87
C ASN A 3 -14.59 -2.83 2.62
N ALA A 4 -13.68 -3.53 1.93
CA ALA A 4 -13.16 -3.20 0.60
C ALA A 4 -14.24 -3.17 -0.52
N ASP A 5 -15.51 -3.00 -0.16
CA ASP A 5 -16.66 -2.94 -1.06
C ASP A 5 -16.57 -1.75 -2.02
N HIS A 6 -15.93 -0.65 -1.61
CA HIS A 6 -15.70 0.52 -2.49
C HIS A 6 -14.45 0.35 -3.39
N LEU A 7 -13.61 -0.66 -3.16
CA LEU A 7 -12.39 -0.85 -3.96
C LEU A 7 -12.73 -1.45 -5.34
N SER A 8 -12.20 -0.83 -6.40
CA SER A 8 -12.25 -1.35 -7.76
C SER A 8 -11.49 -2.69 -7.88
N GLU A 9 -11.76 -3.43 -8.96
CA GLU A 9 -11.20 -4.77 -9.21
C GLU A 9 -9.67 -4.77 -9.20
N ASN A 10 -9.03 -3.73 -9.77
CA ASN A 10 -7.59 -3.52 -9.71
C ASN A 10 -7.08 -3.41 -8.26
N HIS A 11 -7.79 -2.66 -7.41
CA HIS A 11 -7.40 -2.41 -6.03
C HIS A 11 -7.52 -3.67 -5.17
N ARG A 12 -8.56 -4.47 -5.41
CA ARG A 12 -8.73 -5.77 -4.76
C ARG A 12 -7.62 -6.74 -5.17
N ASN A 13 -7.21 -6.72 -6.44
CA ASN A 13 -6.11 -7.54 -6.92
C ASN A 13 -4.78 -7.14 -6.26
N THR A 14 -4.48 -5.84 -6.18
CA THR A 14 -3.29 -5.33 -5.48
C THR A 14 -3.28 -5.72 -4.01
N LEU A 15 -4.43 -5.60 -3.31
CA LEU A 15 -4.57 -5.97 -1.91
C LEU A 15 -4.36 -7.48 -1.68
N PHE A 16 -4.92 -8.31 -2.57
CA PHE A 16 -4.71 -9.75 -2.55
C PHE A 16 -3.24 -10.15 -2.75
N HIS A 17 -2.54 -9.49 -3.68
CA HIS A 17 -1.11 -9.71 -3.88
C HIS A 17 -0.30 -9.31 -2.65
N LEU A 18 -0.61 -8.18 -2.02
CA LEU A 18 0.02 -7.73 -0.76
C LEU A 18 -0.15 -8.76 0.37
N GLU A 19 -1.34 -9.36 0.51
CA GLU A 19 -1.62 -10.36 1.55
C GLU A 19 -0.90 -11.68 1.32
N ARG A 20 -0.85 -12.17 0.07
CA ARG A 20 -0.26 -13.47 -0.27
C ARG A 20 1.27 -13.52 -0.22
N HIS A 21 1.92 -12.43 0.15
CA HIS A 21 3.37 -12.29 0.20
C HIS A 21 4.00 -12.46 -1.20
N PRO A 22 4.03 -11.40 -2.00
CA PRO A 22 4.70 -11.43 -3.28
C PRO A 22 6.21 -11.26 -3.03
N THR A 23 7.00 -12.24 -3.44
CA THR A 23 8.45 -12.08 -3.62
C THR A 23 8.68 -11.00 -4.68
N SER A 24 8.74 -9.73 -4.25
CA SER A 24 9.25 -8.49 -4.87
C SER A 24 9.21 -8.28 -6.39
N HIS A 25 8.40 -9.00 -7.17
CA HIS A 25 8.40 -8.95 -8.65
C HIS A 25 7.04 -8.63 -9.28
N ASN A 26 6.02 -8.26 -8.48
CA ASN A 26 4.68 -8.04 -9.02
C ASN A 26 3.92 -6.86 -8.40
N LEU A 27 4.59 -6.02 -7.60
CA LEU A 27 4.00 -4.79 -7.05
C LEU A 27 4.73 -3.61 -7.67
N GLU A 28 4.09 -2.99 -8.66
CA GLU A 28 4.61 -1.77 -9.26
C GLU A 28 4.41 -0.59 -8.31
N TRP A 29 5.43 0.27 -8.22
CA TRP A 29 5.39 1.50 -7.42
C TRP A 29 4.12 2.33 -7.66
N HIS A 30 3.71 2.46 -8.91
CA HIS A 30 2.54 3.24 -9.29
C HIS A 30 1.23 2.71 -8.70
N ASP A 31 1.02 1.39 -8.71
CA ASP A 31 -0.19 0.77 -8.16
C ASP A 31 -0.27 0.93 -6.65
N VAL A 32 0.87 0.79 -5.97
CA VAL A 32 0.95 0.97 -4.51
C VAL A 32 0.65 2.41 -4.12
N VAL A 33 1.24 3.39 -4.82
CA VAL A 33 0.98 4.80 -4.54
C VAL A 33 -0.49 5.15 -4.79
N SER A 34 -1.09 4.60 -5.85
CA SER A 34 -2.51 4.79 -6.14
C SER A 34 -3.40 4.21 -5.04
N LEU A 35 -3.10 3.01 -4.53
CA LEU A 35 -3.80 2.43 -3.39
C LEU A 35 -3.67 3.31 -2.14
N LEU A 36 -2.46 3.77 -1.82
CA LEU A 36 -2.19 4.61 -0.65
C LEU A 36 -2.93 5.94 -0.69
N ARG A 37 -3.07 6.54 -1.88
CA ARG A 37 -3.86 7.77 -2.10
C ARG A 37 -5.36 7.56 -1.92
N GLU A 38 -5.85 6.35 -2.13
CA GLU A 38 -7.27 6.00 -1.94
C GLU A 38 -7.61 5.81 -0.45
N VAL A 39 -6.72 5.15 0.30
CA VAL A 39 -6.97 4.77 1.70
C VAL A 39 -6.48 5.80 2.72
N GLY A 40 -5.76 6.82 2.27
CA GLY A 40 -5.10 7.77 3.16
C GLY A 40 -4.63 9.05 2.46
N GLU A 41 -3.96 9.90 3.23
CA GLU A 41 -3.38 11.14 2.73
C GLU A 41 -1.93 10.88 2.30
N VAL A 42 -1.59 11.18 1.04
CA VAL A 42 -0.22 11.02 0.53
C VAL A 42 0.33 12.38 0.10
N THR A 43 1.45 12.78 0.70
CA THR A 43 2.16 14.03 0.39
C THR A 43 3.55 13.73 -0.15
N GLU A 44 3.95 14.43 -1.22
CA GLU A 44 5.33 14.42 -1.73
C GLU A 44 6.23 15.29 -0.86
N GLU A 45 7.37 14.74 -0.43
CA GLU A 45 8.42 15.44 0.29
C GLU A 45 9.49 15.95 -0.69
N HIS A 46 10.31 16.91 -0.25
CA HIS A 46 11.30 17.60 -1.09
C HIS A 46 12.36 16.69 -1.75
N ASP A 47 12.60 15.49 -1.20
CA ASP A 47 13.56 14.49 -1.72
C ASP A 47 12.92 13.45 -2.67
N GLY A 48 11.68 13.68 -3.12
CA GLY A 48 10.95 12.71 -3.95
C GLY A 48 10.43 11.50 -3.17
N LYS A 49 10.58 11.52 -1.84
CA LYS A 49 9.93 10.55 -0.94
C LYS A 49 8.44 10.87 -0.83
N LEU A 50 7.64 9.84 -0.64
CA LEU A 50 6.22 9.99 -0.35
C LEU A 50 5.98 9.75 1.12
N LYS A 51 5.16 10.59 1.74
CA LYS A 51 4.68 10.38 3.09
C LYS A 51 3.20 10.04 3.02
N ALA A 52 2.85 8.83 3.42
CA ALA A 52 1.48 8.35 3.45
C ALA A 52 0.99 8.27 4.90
N ARG A 53 -0.14 8.88 5.20
CA ARG A 53 -0.83 8.74 6.49
C ARG A 53 -2.07 7.87 6.29
N ILE A 54 -2.11 6.74 6.98
CA ILE A 54 -3.22 5.78 6.94
C ILE A 54 -3.73 5.61 8.38
N GLY A 55 -4.89 6.19 8.69
CA GLY A 55 -5.39 6.23 10.06
C GLY A 55 -4.41 6.95 11.00
N SER A 56 -3.89 6.23 12.00
CA SER A 56 -2.90 6.75 12.96
C SER A 56 -1.45 6.50 12.53
N GLU A 57 -1.23 5.65 11.52
CA GLU A 57 0.09 5.26 11.04
C GLU A 57 0.60 6.25 9.99
N VAL A 58 1.91 6.50 10.02
CA VAL A 58 2.60 7.36 9.03
C VAL A 58 3.76 6.56 8.44
N LEU A 59 3.72 6.38 7.12
CA LEU A 59 4.73 5.69 6.34
C LEU A 59 5.50 6.69 5.49
N VAL A 60 6.83 6.53 5.45
CA VAL A 60 7.69 7.26 4.51
C VAL A 60 8.19 6.27 3.47
N LEU A 61 7.68 6.40 2.25
CA LEU A 61 8.03 5.56 1.12
C LEU A 61 9.13 6.25 0.31
N SER A 62 10.23 5.54 0.07
CA SER A 62 11.27 6.01 -0.84
C SER A 62 11.04 5.37 -2.21
N PRO A 63 11.05 6.16 -3.31
CA PRO A 63 10.88 5.61 -4.64
C PRO A 63 11.98 4.58 -4.90
N PRO A 64 11.63 3.35 -5.33
CA PRO A 64 12.60 2.31 -5.59
C PRO A 64 13.52 2.69 -6.76
N ARG A 65 14.75 2.17 -6.77
CA ARG A 65 15.70 2.37 -7.89
C ARG A 65 15.25 1.65 -9.17
N HIS A 66 14.37 0.66 -9.03
CA HIS A 66 13.71 -0.09 -10.10
C HIS A 66 12.19 0.05 -9.95
N LYS A 67 11.41 -0.50 -10.88
CA LYS A 67 9.94 -0.43 -10.84
C LYS A 67 9.30 -1.16 -9.65
N ASP A 68 10.04 -2.10 -9.06
CA ASP A 68 9.55 -2.99 -8.01
C ASP A 68 9.86 -2.43 -6.61
N LEU A 69 8.92 -2.61 -5.67
CA LEU A 69 9.13 -2.25 -4.27
C LEU A 69 10.06 -3.21 -3.54
N ASP A 70 10.79 -2.67 -2.56
CA ASP A 70 11.56 -3.46 -1.59
C ASP A 70 10.63 -4.26 -0.67
N GLU A 71 11.07 -5.47 -0.28
CA GLU A 71 10.28 -6.40 0.55
C GLU A 71 9.93 -5.79 1.92
N GLN A 72 10.86 -5.04 2.53
CA GLN A 72 10.62 -4.41 3.83
C GLN A 72 9.50 -3.36 3.73
N LEU A 73 9.52 -2.56 2.66
CA LEU A 73 8.50 -1.55 2.43
C LEU A 73 7.12 -2.17 2.22
N VAL A 74 7.06 -3.34 1.56
CA VAL A 74 5.81 -4.10 1.38
C VAL A 74 5.26 -4.59 2.73
N LEU A 75 6.12 -5.04 3.64
CA LEU A 75 5.72 -5.47 4.99
C LEU A 75 5.18 -4.31 5.82
N ASP A 76 5.85 -3.15 5.77
CA ASP A 76 5.43 -1.95 6.49
C ASP A 76 4.07 -1.44 6.01
N ILE A 77 3.86 -1.39 4.69
CA ILE A 77 2.57 -1.00 4.09
C ILE A 77 1.47 -1.97 4.54
N ARG A 78 1.73 -3.28 4.48
CA ARG A 78 0.75 -4.31 4.87
C ARG A 78 0.35 -4.16 6.33
N LYS A 79 1.32 -3.93 7.21
CA LYS A 79 1.06 -3.73 8.63
C LYS A 79 0.20 -2.48 8.84
N ALA A 80 0.55 -1.35 8.24
CA ALA A 80 -0.21 -0.11 8.38
C ALA A 80 -1.65 -0.23 7.85
N LEU A 81 -1.84 -0.90 6.72
CA LEU A 81 -3.17 -1.17 6.17
C LEU A 81 -4.01 -2.02 7.14
N ARG A 82 -3.42 -3.12 7.65
CA ARG A 82 -4.08 -4.00 8.62
C ARG A 82 -4.44 -3.29 9.92
N ASP A 83 -3.52 -2.48 10.47
CA ASP A 83 -3.73 -1.73 11.71
C ASP A 83 -4.81 -0.65 11.51
N ALA A 84 -4.92 -0.08 10.30
CA ALA A 84 -6.01 0.81 9.91
C ALA A 84 -7.32 0.08 9.54
N GLY A 85 -7.35 -1.26 9.63
CA GLY A 85 -8.53 -2.08 9.38
C GLY A 85 -8.76 -2.45 7.91
N TYR A 86 -7.85 -2.10 7.00
CA TYR A 86 -7.89 -2.49 5.59
C TYR A 86 -7.25 -3.88 5.41
N HIS A 87 -8.08 -4.89 5.17
CA HIS A 87 -7.69 -6.25 4.84
C HIS A 87 -8.65 -6.81 3.79
N THR A 88 -8.19 -7.73 2.93
CA THR A 88 -9.11 -8.52 2.12
C THR A 88 -9.81 -9.43 3.14
N GLY A 89 -11.10 -9.23 3.34
CA GLY A 89 -11.84 -10.10 4.24
C GLY A 89 -11.88 -11.50 3.64
N GLU A 90 -11.08 -12.43 4.17
CA GLU A 90 -11.54 -13.81 4.24
C GLU A 90 -12.63 -13.83 5.32
N LYS A 91 -13.88 -14.03 4.86
CA LYS A 91 -14.99 -14.47 5.71
C LYS A 91 -14.78 -15.89 6.18
#